data_AF-A0A9E1JLQ7-F1
#
_entry.id   AF-A0A9E1JLQ7-F1
#
_cell.length_a   1.000
_cell.length_b   1.000
_cell.length_c   1.000
_cell.angle_alpha   90.00
_cell.angle_beta   90.00
_cell.angle_gamma   90.00
#
_symmetry.space_group_name_H-M   'P 1'
#
loop_
_entity.id
_entity.type
_entity.pdbx_description
1 polymer ?
#
loop_
_entity_poly.entity_id
_entity_poly.type
_entity_poly.pdbx_seq_one_letter_code
_entity_poly.pdbx_strand_id
1 'polypeptide(L)'
;MPHNWIYDDDVIACYLCKYGLNYEDNGLLFDIDTIGSKLGMGAGSLRARVGNFNYLNGIGNFCNAAKLSKRVFEEFKDVSKTNHLKRAKEILGLPH
;
A
#
# COMPACT_ATOMS: atom_id res chain seq x y z
N MET A 1 15.27 16.87 -4.02
CA MET A 1 15.51 15.40 -4.08
C MET A 1 14.26 14.76 -4.66
N PRO A 2 14.35 13.80 -5.60
CA PRO A 2 13.15 13.18 -6.13
C PRO A 2 12.43 12.44 -4.99
N HIS A 3 11.14 12.71 -4.80
CA HIS A 3 10.34 12.17 -3.71
C HIS A 3 10.18 10.65 -3.83
N ASN A 4 10.88 9.87 -3.00
CA ASN A 4 10.62 8.43 -2.81
C ASN A 4 9.22 8.14 -2.26
N TRP A 5 8.55 9.15 -1.71
CA TRP A 5 7.24 9.03 -1.08
C TRP A 5 6.23 8.37 -2.02
N ILE A 6 6.26 8.70 -3.32
CA ILE A 6 5.30 8.13 -4.28
C ILE A 6 5.45 6.60 -4.44
N TYR A 7 6.68 6.07 -4.34
CA TYR A 7 6.95 4.64 -4.40
C TYR A 7 6.55 3.96 -3.08
N ASP A 8 7.00 4.50 -1.95
CA ASP A 8 6.69 3.95 -0.64
C ASP A 8 5.17 3.97 -0.36
N ASP A 9 4.46 5.00 -0.81
CA ASP A 9 3.01 5.09 -0.83
C ASP A 9 2.36 3.89 -1.54
N ASP A 10 2.87 3.55 -2.72
CA ASP A 10 2.37 2.42 -3.52
C ASP A 10 2.74 1.08 -2.89
N VAL A 11 3.88 0.98 -2.20
CA VAL A 11 4.24 -0.22 -1.43
C VAL A 11 3.25 -0.46 -0.29
N ILE A 12 2.87 0.59 0.43
CA ILE A 12 1.84 0.53 1.48
C ILE A 12 0.46 0.20 0.90
N ALA A 13 0.08 0.85 -0.20
CA ALA A 13 -1.19 0.56 -0.86
C ALA A 13 -1.25 -0.90 -1.38
N CYS A 14 -0.15 -1.43 -1.91
CA CYS A 14 -0.03 -2.83 -2.31
C CYS A 14 -0.20 -3.77 -1.10
N TYR A 15 0.44 -3.43 0.04
CA TYR A 15 0.31 -4.19 1.28
C TYR A 15 -1.15 -4.27 1.75
N LEU A 16 -1.80 -3.11 1.84
CA LEU A 16 -3.18 -3.00 2.29
C LEU A 16 -4.17 -3.70 1.34
N CYS A 17 -3.91 -3.67 0.03
CA CYS A 17 -4.68 -4.42 -0.96
C CYS A 17 -4.62 -5.93 -0.72
N LYS A 18 -3.44 -6.48 -0.39
CA LYS A 18 -3.24 -7.92 -0.19
C LYS A 18 -3.73 -8.43 1.16
N TYR A 19 -3.57 -7.64 2.22
CA TYR A 19 -3.72 -8.12 3.59
C TYR A 19 -4.81 -7.41 4.38
N GLY A 20 -5.57 -6.53 3.74
CA GLY A 20 -6.73 -5.87 4.33
C GLY A 20 -6.43 -4.43 4.80
N LEU A 21 -7.51 -3.65 4.90
CA LEU A 21 -7.47 -2.26 5.34
C LEU A 21 -7.64 -2.10 6.86
N ASN A 22 -8.14 -3.14 7.53
CA ASN A 22 -8.46 -3.11 8.95
C ASN A 22 -7.25 -3.51 9.80
N TYR A 23 -7.21 -2.96 11.02
CA TYR A 23 -6.13 -3.16 11.99
C TYR A 23 -5.92 -4.64 12.38
N GLU A 24 -7.00 -5.44 12.40
CA GLU A 24 -6.96 -6.87 12.74
C GLU A 24 -6.26 -7.71 11.66
N ASP A 25 -6.41 -7.33 10.39
CA ASP A 25 -5.94 -8.11 9.26
C ASP A 25 -4.52 -7.72 8.81
N ASN A 26 -4.23 -6.41 8.93
CA ASN A 26 -3.05 -5.79 8.35
C ASN A 26 -1.81 -5.85 9.26
N GLY A 27 -1.94 -6.06 10.58
CA GLY A 27 -0.78 -6.12 11.49
C GLY A 27 0.05 -4.83 11.61
N LEU A 28 -0.42 -3.72 11.04
CA LEU A 28 0.18 -2.38 11.14
C LEU A 28 -0.39 -1.58 12.31
N LEU A 29 -1.42 -2.09 12.99
CA LEU A 29 -2.09 -1.47 14.14
C LEU A 29 -2.67 -0.08 13.86
N PHE A 30 -2.83 0.27 12.59
CA PHE A 30 -3.40 1.54 12.15
C PHE A 30 -4.53 1.29 11.16
N ASP A 31 -5.54 2.15 11.24
CA ASP A 31 -6.56 2.26 10.20
C ASP A 31 -6.01 3.05 8.99
N ILE A 32 -6.74 2.96 7.88
CA ILE A 32 -6.34 3.61 6.63
C ILE A 32 -6.28 5.14 6.75
N ASP A 33 -7.05 5.75 7.65
CA ASP A 33 -7.06 7.19 7.87
C ASP A 33 -5.77 7.66 8.58
N THR A 34 -5.32 6.90 9.58
CA THR A 34 -4.04 7.11 10.26
C THR A 34 -2.86 6.85 9.33
N ILE A 35 -2.89 5.78 8.54
CA ILE A 35 -1.83 5.46 7.56
C ILE A 35 -1.73 6.57 6.51
N GLY A 36 -2.86 6.99 5.93
CA GLY A 36 -2.88 8.07 4.95
C GLY A 36 -2.35 9.39 5.50
N SER A 37 -2.62 9.68 6.77
CA SER A 37 -2.09 10.85 7.47
C SER A 37 -0.58 10.76 7.70
N LYS A 38 -0.08 9.59 8.13
CA LYS A 38 1.36 9.33 8.30
C LYS A 38 2.16 9.48 6.99
N LEU A 39 1.55 9.11 5.86
CA LEU A 39 2.13 9.26 4.53
C LEU A 39 1.95 10.67 3.93
N GLY A 40 1.24 11.58 4.62
CA GLY A 40 1.04 12.96 4.18
C GLY A 40 0.11 13.15 2.98
N MET A 41 -0.67 12.12 2.59
CA MET A 41 -1.58 12.18 1.43
C MET A 41 -3.07 12.12 1.79
N GLY A 42 -3.40 11.70 3.01
CA GLY A 42 -4.76 11.47 3.47
C GLY A 42 -5.40 10.17 2.96
N ALA A 43 -6.47 9.75 3.62
CA ALA A 43 -7.07 8.44 3.41
C ALA A 43 -7.69 8.23 2.02
N GLY A 44 -8.28 9.28 1.44
CA GLY A 44 -8.87 9.21 0.10
C GLY A 44 -7.84 8.90 -0.98
N SER A 45 -6.66 9.53 -0.91
CA SER A 45 -5.56 9.29 -1.84
C SER A 45 -4.99 7.88 -1.66
N LEU A 46 -4.86 7.42 -0.41
CA LEU A 46 -4.45 6.04 -0.13
C LEU A 46 -5.46 5.00 -0.64
N ARG A 47 -6.77 5.22 -0.46
CA ARG A 47 -7.84 4.37 -1.02
C ARG A 47 -7.78 4.30 -2.55
N ALA A 48 -7.52 5.42 -3.21
CA ALA A 48 -7.36 5.45 -4.67
C ALA A 48 -6.15 4.61 -5.13
N ARG A 49 -5.02 4.70 -4.41
CA ARG A 49 -3.85 3.84 -4.69
C ARG A 49 -4.15 2.37 -4.46
N VAL A 50 -4.84 2.01 -3.38
CA VAL A 50 -5.32 0.61 -3.16
C VAL A 50 -6.21 0.15 -4.32
N GLY A 51 -7.05 1.04 -4.86
CA GLY A 51 -7.85 0.80 -6.06
C GLY A 51 -7.03 0.41 -7.29
N ASN A 52 -5.84 1.01 -7.49
CA ASN A 52 -4.93 0.60 -8.58
C ASN A 52 -4.50 -0.86 -8.44
N PHE A 53 -4.21 -1.31 -7.22
CA PHE A 53 -3.78 -2.69 -6.96
C PHE A 53 -4.94 -3.68 -7.05
N ASN A 54 -6.14 -3.29 -6.60
CA ASN A 54 -7.35 -4.09 -6.83
C ASN A 54 -7.57 -4.34 -8.32
N TYR A 55 -7.46 -3.31 -9.16
CA TYR A 55 -7.52 -3.46 -10.62
C TYR A 55 -6.49 -4.46 -11.16
N LEU A 56 -5.25 -4.39 -10.68
CA LEU A 56 -4.18 -5.31 -11.09
C LEU A 56 -4.43 -6.75 -10.63
N ASN A 57 -5.13 -6.94 -9.51
CA ASN A 57 -5.61 -8.24 -9.04
C ASN A 57 -6.89 -8.73 -9.76
N GLY A 58 -7.42 -7.96 -10.73
CA GLY A 58 -8.68 -8.29 -11.40
C GLY A 58 -9.93 -8.06 -10.53
N ILE A 59 -9.83 -7.23 -9.49
CA ILE A 59 -10.90 -6.93 -8.54
C ILE A 59 -11.41 -5.50 -8.75
N GLY A 60 -12.73 -5.35 -8.90
CA GLY A 60 -13.41 -4.05 -8.98
C GLY A 60 -13.51 -3.44 -10.38
N ASN A 61 -13.92 -2.17 -10.45
CA ASN A 61 -14.32 -1.47 -11.68
C ASN A 61 -13.32 -0.40 -12.17
N PHE A 62 -12.14 -0.31 -11.58
CA PHE A 62 -11.13 0.64 -12.06
C PHE A 62 -10.75 0.31 -13.51
N CYS A 63 -10.55 1.33 -14.35
CA CYS A 63 -10.29 1.11 -15.77
C CYS A 63 -8.80 1.03 -16.11
N ASN A 64 -7.92 1.50 -15.22
CA ASN A 64 -6.47 1.48 -15.40
C ASN A 64 -5.74 1.69 -14.05
N ALA A 65 -4.52 1.18 -13.95
CA ALA A 65 -3.58 1.45 -12.86
C ALA A 65 -2.40 2.30 -13.34
N ALA A 66 -1.88 3.14 -12.45
CA ALA A 66 -0.69 3.94 -12.71
C ALA A 66 0.54 3.06 -13.03
N LYS A 67 1.47 3.56 -13.85
CA LYS A 67 2.69 2.83 -14.24
C LYS A 67 3.55 2.42 -13.03
N LEU A 68 3.62 3.27 -12.01
CA LEU A 68 4.36 2.98 -10.78
C LEU A 68 3.71 1.84 -10.00
N SER A 69 2.38 1.86 -9.85
CA SER A 69 1.65 0.80 -9.15
C SER A 69 1.82 -0.56 -9.84
N LYS A 70 1.91 -0.58 -11.19
CA LYS A 70 2.26 -1.79 -11.94
C LYS A 70 3.65 -2.34 -11.57
N ARG A 71 4.65 -1.46 -11.50
CA ARG A 71 6.02 -1.86 -11.10
C ARG A 71 6.04 -2.43 -9.68
N VAL A 72 5.42 -1.73 -8.73
CA VAL A 72 5.34 -2.19 -7.34
C VAL A 72 4.59 -3.51 -7.23
N PHE A 73 3.51 -3.68 -7.99
CA PHE A 73 2.76 -4.93 -8.03
C PHE A 73 3.64 -6.10 -8.46
N GLU A 74 4.37 -5.96 -9.57
CA GLU A 74 5.28 -7.01 -10.05
C GLU A 74 6.42 -7.31 -9.07
N GLU A 75 6.93 -6.28 -8.37
CA GLU A 75 7.99 -6.43 -7.38
C GLU A 75 7.51 -7.16 -6.12
N PHE A 76 6.30 -6.87 -5.66
CA PHE A 76 5.78 -7.40 -4.40
C PHE A 76 4.86 -8.60 -4.57
N LYS A 77 4.40 -8.98 -5.78
CA LYS A 77 3.41 -10.05 -5.99
C LYS A 77 3.78 -11.38 -5.29
N ASP A 78 5.06 -11.76 -5.33
CA ASP A 78 5.59 -13.01 -4.76
C ASP A 78 6.28 -12.82 -3.40
N VAL A 79 6.28 -11.61 -2.85
CA VAL A 79 6.86 -11.32 -1.53
C VAL A 79 5.95 -11.89 -0.44
N SER A 80 6.54 -12.59 0.53
CA SER A 80 5.82 -13.15 1.67
C SER A 80 5.18 -12.06 2.54
N LYS A 81 4.06 -12.38 3.21
CA LYS A 81 3.37 -11.45 4.12
C LYS A 81 4.32 -10.85 5.16
N THR A 82 5.19 -11.67 5.74
CA THR A 82 6.17 -11.22 6.76
C THR A 82 7.14 -10.18 6.22
N ASN A 83 7.70 -10.40 5.03
CA ASN A 83 8.65 -9.46 4.43
C ASN A 83 7.97 -8.17 3.97
N HIS A 84 6.75 -8.28 3.42
CA HIS A 84 5.97 -7.11 3.02
C HIS A 84 5.54 -6.28 4.23
N LEU A 85 5.14 -6.92 5.33
CA LEU A 85 4.82 -6.26 6.59
C LEU A 85 6.04 -5.55 7.18
N LYS A 86 7.22 -6.21 7.18
CA LYS A 86 8.46 -5.59 7.65
C LYS A 86 8.75 -4.31 6.86
N ARG A 87 8.66 -4.36 5.53
CA ARG A 87 8.85 -3.19 4.67
C ARG A 87 7.83 -2.08 4.95
N ALA A 88 6.56 -2.45 5.14
CA ALA A 88 5.51 -1.50 5.46
C ALA A 88 5.75 -0.80 6.81
N LYS A 89 6.22 -1.56 7.82
CA LYS A 89 6.64 -1.00 9.11
C LYS A 89 7.81 -0.03 8.98
N GLU A 90 8.84 -0.37 8.19
CA GLU A 90 9.99 0.52 7.92
C GLU A 90 9.54 1.86 7.35
N ILE A 91 8.66 1.83 6.34
CA ILE A 91 8.12 3.04 5.70
C ILE A 91 7.34 3.90 6.69
N LEU A 92 6.53 3.28 7.56
CA LEU A 92 5.70 3.97 8.53
C LEU A 92 6.43 4.36 9.82
N GLY A 93 7.73 4.05 9.93
CA GLY A 93 8.54 4.30 11.12
C GLY A 93 8.10 3.47 12.34
N LEU A 94 7.59 2.26 12.12
CA LEU A 94 7.14 1.34 13.17
C LEU A 94 8.24 0.37 13.60
N PRO A 95 8.28 -0.04 14.88
CA PRO A 95 9.22 -1.04 15.37
C PRO A 95 8.95 -2.43 14.75
N HIS A 96 10.04 -3.16 14.49
CA HIS A 96 10.02 -4.48 13.84
C HIS A 96 9.54 -5.58 14.77
#